data_AF-A0A3L7C1U7-F1
#
_entry.id   AF-A0A3L7C1U7-F1
#
_cell.length_a   1.000
_cell.length_b   1.000
_cell.length_c   1.000
_cell.angle_alpha   90.00
_cell.angle_beta   90.00
_cell.angle_gamma   90.00
#
_symmetry.space_group_name_H-M   'P 1'
#
loop_
_entity.id
_entity.type
_entity.pdbx_description
1 polymer ?
#
loop_
_entity_poly.entity_id
_entity_poly.type
_entity_poly.pdbx_seq_one_letter_code
_entity_poly.pdbx_strand_id
1 'polypeptide(L)'
;MTDRDRRPPLEESPEMAAAADDDSTVPQLRTGGGPDQDTPAFGEPRTRPDDLAPDTDDLLGDPYAAGTGATGTGTGAGPDNIRTGAEQPWEPEDLVMARGQDLTPENLDRARRDLAEQGRAAIERTVP
;
A
#
# COMPACT_ATOMS: atom_id res chain seq x y z
N MET A 1 33.02 40.77 8.04
CA MET A 1 32.83 39.30 8.11
C MET A 1 33.41 38.84 9.42
N THR A 2 32.55 38.61 10.42
CA THR A 2 32.97 38.22 11.77
C THR A 2 33.52 36.80 11.76
N ASP A 3 34.64 36.63 12.44
CA ASP A 3 35.39 35.38 12.69
C ASP A 3 34.64 34.43 13.64
N ARG A 4 33.33 34.23 13.42
CA ARG A 4 32.40 33.54 14.32
C ARG A 4 31.96 32.16 13.81
N ASP A 5 32.28 31.83 12.56
CA ASP A 5 31.80 30.62 11.86
C ASP A 5 32.93 29.62 11.52
N ARG A 6 34.03 29.59 12.27
CA ARG A 6 35.04 28.51 12.18
C ARG A 6 34.82 27.44 13.25
N ARG A 7 33.58 27.00 13.42
CA ARG A 7 33.38 25.76 14.17
C ARG A 7 33.72 24.62 13.20
N PRO A 8 34.58 23.67 13.60
CA PRO A 8 34.84 22.51 12.78
C PRO A 8 33.52 21.78 12.49
N PRO A 9 33.43 21.04 11.36
CA PRO A 9 32.27 20.22 11.04
C PRO A 9 31.88 19.33 12.21
N LEU A 10 30.60 19.02 12.36
CA LEU A 10 30.11 18.14 13.43
C LEU A 10 30.77 16.75 13.39
N GLU A 11 31.18 16.29 12.21
CA GLU A 11 31.92 15.04 12.00
C GLU A 11 33.30 15.03 12.70
N GLU A 12 33.90 16.20 12.94
CA GLU A 12 35.19 16.36 13.64
C GLU A 12 35.01 16.67 15.14
N SER A 13 33.78 16.58 15.65
CA SER A 13 33.51 16.81 17.06
C SER A 13 34.06 15.66 17.92
N PRO A 14 34.57 15.95 19.13
CA PRO A 14 35.04 14.92 20.05
C PRO A 14 33.92 13.96 20.47
N GLU A 15 32.68 14.41 20.49
CA GLU A 15 31.51 13.57 20.75
C GLU A 15 31.29 12.51 19.65
N MET A 16 31.46 12.87 18.37
CA MET A 16 31.39 11.92 17.25
C MET A 16 32.54 10.91 17.29
N ALA A 17 33.76 11.35 17.61
CA ALA A 17 34.89 10.44 17.77
C ALA A 17 34.64 9.41 18.89
N ALA A 18 34.17 9.88 20.06
CA ALA A 18 33.84 9.00 21.18
C ALA A 18 32.71 8.01 20.85
N ALA A 19 31.70 8.42 20.07
CA ALA A 19 30.62 7.52 19.65
C ALA A 19 31.07 6.45 18.64
N ALA A 20 32.05 6.77 17.78
CA ALA A 20 32.61 5.80 16.82
C ALA A 20 33.51 4.75 17.49
N ASP A 21 34.24 5.15 18.54
CA ASP A 21 35.09 4.25 19.34
C ASP A 21 34.30 3.45 20.40
N ASP A 22 33.00 3.75 20.58
CA ASP A 22 32.15 3.05 21.54
C ASP A 22 31.79 1.64 21.05
N ASP A 23 32.32 0.64 21.74
CA ASP A 23 32.10 -0.78 21.42
C ASP A 23 30.79 -1.32 22.03
N SER A 24 29.91 -0.45 22.54
CA SER A 24 28.62 -0.83 23.15
C SER A 24 27.53 -1.25 22.16
N THR A 25 27.79 -1.13 20.85
CA THR A 25 26.81 -1.49 19.83
C THR A 25 26.43 -2.97 19.87
N VAL A 26 25.17 -3.26 19.53
CA VAL A 26 24.64 -4.63 19.58
C VAL A 26 25.18 -5.43 18.39
N PRO A 27 25.89 -6.57 18.59
CA PRO A 27 26.51 -7.32 17.50
C PRO A 27 25.56 -7.72 16.37
N GLN A 28 24.31 -8.03 16.72
CA GLN A 28 23.25 -8.40 15.77
C GLN A 28 22.93 -7.26 14.79
N LEU A 29 23.08 -6.00 15.20
CA LEU A 29 22.86 -4.84 14.32
C LEU A 29 24.05 -4.58 13.39
N ARG A 30 25.28 -5.00 13.75
CA ARG A 30 26.45 -4.87 12.86
C ARG A 30 26.35 -5.76 11.63
N THR A 31 25.79 -6.96 11.79
CA THR A 31 25.68 -7.96 10.71
C THR A 31 24.27 -8.09 10.15
N GLY A 32 23.34 -7.22 10.58
CA GLY A 32 21.97 -7.17 10.09
C GLY A 32 21.05 -8.30 10.60
N GLY A 33 21.53 -9.11 11.53
CA GLY A 33 20.84 -10.32 11.98
C GLY A 33 20.83 -11.42 10.91
N GLY A 34 21.01 -12.67 11.34
CA GLY A 34 20.70 -13.80 10.48
C GLY A 34 19.19 -14.03 10.42
N PRO A 35 18.71 -14.94 9.56
CA PRO A 35 17.30 -15.27 9.55
C PRO A 35 16.86 -15.82 10.92
N ASP A 36 15.80 -15.24 11.46
CA ASP A 36 15.18 -15.64 12.73
C ASP A 36 13.64 -15.66 12.60
N GLN A 37 12.94 -15.86 13.72
CA GLN A 37 11.49 -15.95 13.76
C GLN A 37 10.80 -14.65 13.28
N ASP A 38 11.39 -13.50 13.59
CA ASP A 38 10.84 -12.18 13.24
C ASP A 38 11.44 -11.64 11.92
N THR A 39 12.57 -12.20 11.48
CA THR A 39 13.29 -11.86 10.24
C THR A 39 13.53 -13.11 9.39
N PRO A 40 12.52 -13.69 8.74
CA PRO A 40 12.70 -14.91 7.96
C PRO A 40 13.52 -14.64 6.68
N ALA A 41 14.33 -15.62 6.27
CA ALA A 41 14.91 -15.62 4.92
C ALA A 41 13.84 -16.03 3.91
N PHE A 42 13.59 -15.18 2.91
CA PHE A 42 12.74 -15.54 1.78
C PHE A 42 13.51 -16.48 0.85
N GLY A 43 12.90 -17.61 0.49
CA GLY A 43 13.48 -18.53 -0.48
C GLY A 43 13.51 -17.93 -1.89
N GLU A 44 14.48 -18.36 -2.70
CA GLU A 44 14.56 -18.01 -4.11
C GLU A 44 13.28 -18.45 -4.86
N PRO A 45 12.75 -17.64 -5.79
CA PRO A 45 11.60 -18.01 -6.60
C PRO A 45 12.00 -19.04 -7.68
N ARG A 46 12.25 -20.28 -7.25
CA ARG A 46 12.11 -21.57 -7.98
C ARG A 46 12.95 -22.64 -7.30
N THR A 47 12.29 -23.43 -6.47
CA THR A 47 12.20 -24.88 -6.63
C THR A 47 11.00 -25.29 -5.76
N ARG A 48 9.83 -25.38 -6.39
CA ARG A 48 8.64 -25.90 -5.74
C ARG A 48 8.89 -27.39 -5.48
N PRO A 49 8.72 -27.91 -4.25
CA PRO A 49 8.73 -29.36 -4.05
C PRO A 49 7.59 -29.98 -4.86
N ASP A 50 7.86 -31.08 -5.56
CA ASP A 50 6.93 -31.76 -6.48
C ASP A 50 5.59 -32.19 -5.83
N ASP A 51 5.52 -32.17 -4.49
CA ASP A 51 4.40 -32.65 -3.70
C ASP A 51 3.34 -31.57 -3.37
N LEU A 52 3.55 -30.30 -3.74
CA LEU A 52 2.50 -29.28 -3.66
C LEU A 52 1.64 -29.30 -4.94
N ALA A 53 0.33 -29.14 -4.75
CA ALA A 53 -0.74 -29.07 -5.76
C ALA A 53 -0.33 -28.50 -7.14
N PRO A 54 -1.02 -28.90 -8.24
CA PRO A 54 -0.73 -28.42 -9.59
C PRO A 54 -0.63 -26.90 -9.64
N ASP A 55 0.22 -26.40 -10.54
CA ASP A 55 0.51 -24.97 -10.75
C ASP A 55 -0.70 -24.10 -10.46
N THR A 56 -0.70 -23.45 -9.30
CA THR A 56 -1.75 -22.50 -8.93
C THR A 56 -1.80 -21.34 -9.91
N ASP A 57 -0.77 -21.17 -10.73
CA ASP A 57 -0.71 -20.20 -11.82
C ASP A 57 -1.79 -20.47 -12.89
N ASP A 58 -2.16 -21.74 -13.13
CA ASP A 58 -3.30 -22.09 -13.99
C ASP A 58 -4.65 -21.80 -13.32
N LEU A 59 -4.67 -21.74 -11.99
CA LEU A 59 -5.89 -21.60 -11.18
C LEU A 59 -6.17 -20.15 -10.77
N LEU A 60 -5.12 -19.34 -10.58
CA LEU A 60 -5.14 -17.95 -10.13
C LEU A 60 -4.79 -16.96 -11.25
N GLY A 61 -4.29 -17.45 -12.40
CA GLY A 61 -3.71 -16.63 -13.45
C GLY A 61 -2.34 -16.08 -13.05
N ASP A 62 -1.58 -15.61 -14.04
CA ASP A 62 -0.27 -15.00 -13.80
C ASP A 62 -0.44 -13.68 -12.99
N PRO A 63 0.08 -13.60 -11.75
CA PRO A 63 -0.07 -12.42 -10.91
C PRO A 63 0.69 -11.19 -11.45
N TYR A 64 1.66 -11.41 -12.36
CA TYR A 64 2.41 -10.35 -13.03
C TYR A 64 1.88 -10.03 -14.43
N ALA A 65 0.94 -10.83 -14.97
CA ALA A 65 0.20 -10.50 -16.18
C ALA A 65 -0.86 -9.40 -15.95
N ALA A 66 -1.07 -8.96 -14.71
CA ALA A 66 -1.86 -7.80 -14.35
C ALA A 66 -1.18 -6.50 -14.86
N GLY A 67 -1.09 -6.31 -16.17
CA GLY A 67 -0.51 -5.11 -16.75
C GLY A 67 -0.34 -5.14 -18.27
N THR A 68 -0.13 -6.30 -18.88
CA THR A 68 0.09 -6.40 -20.34
C THR A 68 -0.92 -7.36 -20.95
N GLY A 69 -2.08 -6.80 -21.31
CA GLY A 69 -3.17 -7.58 -21.89
C GLY A 69 -2.77 -8.35 -23.14
N ALA A 70 -3.28 -9.57 -23.24
CA ALA A 70 -3.67 -10.20 -24.51
C ALA A 70 -4.66 -11.36 -24.27
N THR A 71 -4.58 -12.08 -23.15
CA THR A 71 -5.49 -13.20 -22.83
C THR A 71 -5.50 -13.49 -21.32
N GLY A 72 -6.62 -13.24 -20.61
CA GLY A 72 -6.83 -13.74 -19.23
C GLY A 72 -7.01 -12.69 -18.13
N THR A 73 -8.27 -12.30 -17.88
CA THR A 73 -8.93 -11.82 -16.64
C THR A 73 -8.32 -10.75 -15.69
N GLY A 74 -7.08 -10.28 -15.88
CA GLY A 74 -6.50 -9.19 -15.09
C GLY A 74 -6.95 -7.82 -15.60
N THR A 75 -7.53 -6.98 -14.75
CA THR A 75 -7.90 -5.62 -15.15
C THR A 75 -6.66 -4.72 -15.22
N GLY A 76 -6.08 -4.63 -16.41
CA GLY A 76 -5.13 -3.57 -16.73
C GLY A 76 -5.84 -2.21 -16.84
N ALA A 77 -5.39 -1.25 -16.04
CA ALA A 77 -5.76 0.15 -16.15
C ALA A 77 -5.14 0.76 -17.42
N GLY A 78 -5.77 0.52 -18.57
CA GLY A 78 -5.58 1.39 -19.74
C GLY A 78 -6.13 2.79 -19.44
N PRO A 79 -5.75 3.83 -20.22
CA PRO A 79 -6.25 5.19 -20.01
C PRO A 79 -7.79 5.27 -20.10
N ASP A 80 -8.43 4.32 -20.79
CA ASP A 80 -9.89 4.21 -20.93
C ASP A 80 -10.55 3.33 -19.83
N ASN A 81 -9.76 2.74 -18.93
CA ASN A 81 -10.18 1.82 -17.87
C ASN A 81 -9.58 2.20 -16.50
N ILE A 82 -9.53 3.49 -16.19
CA ILE A 82 -9.27 3.93 -14.81
C ILE A 82 -10.47 3.55 -13.94
N ARG A 83 -10.24 2.62 -13.00
CA ARG A 83 -11.24 2.29 -11.98
C ARG A 83 -11.07 3.22 -10.80
N THR A 84 -12.11 3.98 -10.50
CA THR A 84 -12.14 4.93 -9.37
C THR A 84 -12.72 4.29 -8.11
N GLY A 85 -13.16 3.03 -8.19
CA GLY A 85 -13.84 2.32 -7.10
C GLY A 85 -15.34 2.60 -7.06
N ALA A 86 -15.80 3.68 -7.72
CA ALA A 86 -17.20 4.07 -7.78
C ALA A 86 -18.04 3.22 -8.76
N GLU A 87 -17.41 2.36 -9.56
CA GLU A 87 -18.07 1.44 -10.51
C GLU A 87 -18.82 0.27 -9.87
N GLN A 88 -18.66 0.04 -8.57
CA GLN A 88 -19.36 -1.01 -7.84
C GLN A 88 -20.82 -0.62 -7.57
N PRO A 89 -21.74 -1.58 -7.37
CA PRO A 89 -23.08 -1.26 -6.87
C PRO A 89 -22.98 -0.66 -5.46
N TRP A 90 -23.60 0.50 -5.27
CA TRP A 90 -23.61 1.22 -4.00
C TRP A 90 -25.01 1.24 -3.42
N GLU A 91 -25.12 0.99 -2.12
CA GLU A 91 -26.37 1.12 -1.38
C GLU A 91 -26.55 2.56 -0.86
N PRO A 92 -27.79 3.02 -0.62
CA PRO A 92 -28.05 4.35 -0.05
C PRO A 92 -27.29 4.61 1.27
N GLU A 93 -27.17 3.58 2.10
CA GLU A 93 -26.42 3.60 3.36
C GLU A 93 -24.95 3.99 3.14
N ASP A 94 -24.31 3.47 2.10
CA ASP A 94 -22.91 3.75 1.79
C ASP A 94 -22.71 5.23 1.45
N LEU A 95 -23.64 5.82 0.70
CA LEU A 95 -23.60 7.23 0.34
C LEU A 95 -23.83 8.14 1.56
N VAL A 96 -24.69 7.74 2.51
CA VAL A 96 -24.89 8.46 3.78
C VAL A 96 -23.62 8.41 4.63
N MET A 97 -23.02 7.22 4.75
CA MET A 97 -21.77 7.02 5.48
C MET A 97 -20.60 7.79 4.86
N ALA A 98 -20.48 7.78 3.53
CA ALA A 98 -19.47 8.54 2.80
C ALA A 98 -19.59 10.07 3.03
N ARG A 99 -20.80 10.57 3.28
CA ARG A 99 -21.06 11.97 3.65
C ARG A 99 -20.79 12.27 5.13
N GLY A 100 -20.51 11.26 5.95
CA GLY A 100 -20.36 11.38 7.39
C GLY A 100 -21.68 11.72 8.11
N GLN A 101 -22.80 11.26 7.56
CA GLN A 101 -24.14 11.51 8.12
C GLN A 101 -24.65 10.30 8.91
N ASP A 102 -25.55 10.55 9.86
CA ASP A 102 -26.23 9.47 10.58
C ASP A 102 -27.27 8.77 9.69
N LEU A 103 -27.47 7.46 9.91
CA LEU A 103 -28.42 6.59 9.21
C LEU A 103 -29.88 6.87 9.64
N THR A 104 -30.35 8.08 9.41
CA THR A 104 -31.75 8.47 9.60
C THR A 104 -32.57 8.16 8.35
N PRO A 105 -33.89 7.88 8.47
CA PRO A 105 -34.76 7.63 7.32
C PRO A 105 -34.71 8.74 6.27
N GLU A 106 -34.64 10.00 6.72
CA GLU A 106 -34.60 11.17 5.85
C GLU A 106 -33.30 11.23 5.02
N ASN A 107 -32.17 10.83 5.61
CA ASN A 107 -30.89 10.78 4.91
C ASN A 107 -30.84 9.62 3.91
N LEU A 108 -31.44 8.47 4.25
CA LEU A 108 -31.54 7.31 3.35
C LEU A 108 -32.42 7.61 2.14
N ASP A 109 -33.57 8.26 2.33
CA ASP A 109 -34.44 8.64 1.22
C ASP A 109 -33.74 9.61 0.26
N ARG A 110 -32.97 10.56 0.81
CA ARG A 110 -32.15 11.47 0.01
C ARG A 110 -31.05 10.72 -0.75
N ALA A 111 -30.34 9.83 -0.09
CA ALA A 111 -29.28 9.04 -0.72
C ALA A 111 -29.83 8.12 -1.83
N ARG A 112 -30.98 7.48 -1.61
CA ARG A 112 -31.67 6.69 -2.63
C ARG A 112 -32.04 7.53 -3.85
N ARG A 113 -32.55 8.75 -3.62
CA ARG A 113 -32.86 9.68 -4.71
C ARG A 113 -31.60 10.10 -5.47
N ASP A 114 -30.54 10.44 -4.77
CA ASP A 114 -29.28 10.86 -5.37
C ASP A 114 -28.65 9.73 -6.21
N LEU A 115 -28.66 8.48 -5.73
CA LEU A 115 -28.21 7.32 -6.49
C LEU A 115 -29.09 7.03 -7.70
N ALA A 116 -30.41 7.22 -7.60
CA ALA A 116 -31.32 7.05 -8.74
C ALA A 116 -31.12 8.12 -9.83
N GLU A 117 -30.82 9.36 -9.43
CA GLU A 117 -30.64 10.49 -10.36
C GLU A 117 -29.23 10.54 -10.96
N GLN A 118 -28.19 10.29 -10.15
CA GLN A 118 -26.79 10.55 -10.52
C GLN A 118 -25.94 9.27 -10.61
N GLY A 119 -26.43 8.13 -10.10
CA GLY A 119 -25.71 6.86 -10.09
C GLY A 119 -24.32 6.99 -9.47
N ARG A 120 -23.31 6.47 -10.17
CA ARG A 120 -21.90 6.52 -9.75
C ARG A 120 -21.39 7.92 -9.46
N ALA A 121 -21.90 8.94 -10.17
CA ALA A 121 -21.39 10.31 -10.03
C ALA A 121 -21.70 10.90 -8.65
N ALA A 122 -22.74 10.41 -7.96
CA ALA A 122 -23.03 10.81 -6.58
C ALA A 122 -21.91 10.37 -5.62
N ILE A 123 -21.35 9.18 -5.84
CA ILE A 123 -20.27 8.61 -5.03
C ILE A 123 -18.94 9.28 -5.38
N GLU A 124 -18.61 9.39 -6.67
CA GLU A 124 -17.38 10.06 -7.15
C GLU A 124 -17.25 11.51 -6.63
N ARG A 125 -18.37 12.21 -6.43
CA ARG A 125 -18.35 13.57 -5.89
C ARG A 125 -18.17 13.62 -4.37
N THR A 126 -18.58 12.55 -3.68
CA THR A 126 -18.61 12.49 -2.22
C THR A 126 -17.30 11.93 -1.67
N VAL A 127 -16.74 10.93 -2.33
CA VAL A 127 -15.50 10.25 -1.94
C VAL A 127 -14.37 10.80 -2.83
N PRO A 128 -13.36 11.49 -2.27
CA PRO A 128 -12.25 12.07 -3.02
C PRO A 128 -11.27 11.05 -3.58
#